data_AF-A0A1I0FIW8-F1
#
_entry.id   AF-A0A1I0FIW8-F1
#
_cell.length_a   1.000
_cell.length_b   1.000
_cell.length_c   1.000
_cell.angle_alpha   90.00
_cell.angle_beta   90.00
_cell.angle_gamma   90.00
#
_symmetry.space_group_name_H-M   'P 1'
#
loop_
_entity.id
_entity.type
_entity.pdbx_description
1 polymer ?
#
loop_
_entity_poly.entity_id
_entity_poly.type
_entity_poly.pdbx_seq_one_letter_code
_entity_poly.pdbx_strand_id
1 'polypeptide(L)'
;MSDLFRQYDAAYSQFTFYDGEPDRQVLQVGLTGMFRLGDGGTPLGRKRIAGIFNYFHKQFGQHLKYGYFTDPNRLLKYGTRTMEEKQKQILSQNGGYLDFRWSSGDDLELVNNYEFSAYSSPEWFEKTHKDVSVVYFYIPLQTLKDNAIDFDEWIRSFCEILQPLSGFFGLALQQCYANYRYQHIEFEVAQKFLGLHIITGGWDKEFRDGIDSVNWYTFFNRNWLNQLGDEAALKHTLNDERIKILPYEDGMIIKAGELPELGWIEEDPYPELYVKVNHALKPIRAPKIESLGYGSIAGEIRFNDRTTAEWLTRFDNATLPSIVS
;
A
#
# COMPACT_ATOMS: atom_id res chain seq x y z
N MET A 1 -15.19 14.27 -9.03
CA MET A 1 -15.58 13.86 -7.66
C MET A 1 -16.81 12.95 -7.63
N SER A 2 -17.86 13.20 -8.41
CA SER A 2 -19.10 12.41 -8.35
C SER A 2 -18.96 10.95 -8.81
N ASP A 3 -18.05 10.66 -9.75
CA ASP A 3 -18.03 9.33 -10.37
C ASP A 3 -17.38 8.25 -9.48
N LEU A 4 -16.23 8.53 -8.86
CA LEU A 4 -15.59 7.57 -7.93
C LEU A 4 -16.56 7.11 -6.82
N PHE A 5 -17.21 8.03 -6.11
CA PHE A 5 -18.10 7.66 -5.02
C PHE A 5 -19.35 6.91 -5.51
N ARG A 6 -19.88 7.28 -6.69
CA ARG A 6 -20.97 6.53 -7.32
C ARG A 6 -20.54 5.10 -7.65
N GLN A 7 -19.40 4.92 -8.32
CA GLN A 7 -18.86 3.61 -8.67
C GLN A 7 -18.58 2.78 -7.40
N TYR A 8 -17.97 3.41 -6.40
CA TYR A 8 -17.67 2.78 -5.12
C TYR A 8 -18.95 2.29 -4.40
N ASP A 9 -19.97 3.13 -4.32
CA ASP A 9 -21.25 2.77 -3.69
C ASP A 9 -21.97 1.67 -4.49
N ALA A 10 -21.91 1.71 -5.82
CA ALA A 10 -22.50 0.69 -6.70
C ALA A 10 -21.81 -0.67 -6.58
N ALA A 11 -20.49 -0.67 -6.41
CA ALA A 11 -19.67 -1.87 -6.29
C ALA A 11 -19.46 -2.35 -4.84
N TYR A 12 -19.96 -1.61 -3.84
CA TYR A 12 -19.64 -1.82 -2.41
C TYR A 12 -19.82 -3.25 -1.92
N SER A 13 -20.92 -3.90 -2.32
CA SER A 13 -21.23 -5.28 -1.95
C SER A 13 -20.35 -6.34 -2.62
N GLN A 14 -19.56 -5.96 -3.64
CA GLN A 14 -18.67 -6.87 -4.37
C GLN A 14 -17.25 -6.94 -3.78
N PHE A 15 -16.89 -6.00 -2.92
CA PHE A 15 -15.57 -5.93 -2.30
C PHE A 15 -15.59 -5.79 -0.78
N THR A 16 -16.78 -5.76 -0.17
CA THR A 16 -16.97 -5.71 1.29
C THR A 16 -17.54 -7.04 1.78
N PHE A 17 -16.84 -7.70 2.70
CA PHE A 17 -17.18 -9.03 3.16
C PHE A 17 -17.25 -9.10 4.69
N TYR A 18 -18.15 -9.97 5.16
CA TYR A 18 -18.46 -10.17 6.57
C TYR A 18 -18.30 -11.64 6.94
N ASP A 19 -17.75 -11.94 8.12
CA ASP A 19 -17.64 -13.31 8.66
C ASP A 19 -18.89 -13.64 9.49
N GLY A 20 -19.91 -14.16 8.80
CA GLY A 20 -21.18 -14.58 9.38
C GLY A 20 -22.13 -13.42 9.67
N GLU A 21 -21.87 -12.67 10.75
CA GLU A 21 -22.76 -11.61 11.22
C GLU A 21 -22.51 -10.27 10.50
N PRO A 22 -23.55 -9.41 10.30
CA PRO A 22 -23.43 -8.15 9.54
C PRO A 22 -22.49 -7.10 10.13
N ASP A 23 -22.08 -7.21 11.39
CA ASP A 23 -21.14 -6.31 12.06
C ASP A 23 -19.70 -6.85 12.08
N ARG A 24 -19.48 -8.08 11.58
CA ARG A 24 -18.17 -8.73 11.53
C ARG A 24 -17.50 -8.51 10.17
N GLN A 25 -17.27 -7.26 9.80
CA GLN A 25 -16.61 -6.94 8.52
C GLN A 25 -15.13 -7.35 8.57
N VAL A 26 -14.68 -8.15 7.61
CA VAL A 26 -13.33 -8.75 7.59
C VAL A 26 -12.47 -8.30 6.40
N LEU A 27 -13.11 -7.77 5.36
CA LEU A 27 -12.45 -7.26 4.17
C LEU A 27 -13.27 -6.07 3.63
N GLN A 28 -12.59 -5.00 3.23
CA GLN A 28 -13.20 -3.90 2.47
C GLN A 28 -12.15 -3.27 1.56
N VAL A 29 -12.60 -2.49 0.58
CA VAL A 29 -11.71 -1.57 -0.15
C VAL A 29 -11.62 -0.26 0.64
N GLY A 30 -10.47 0.40 0.59
CA GLY A 30 -10.33 1.75 1.11
C GLY A 30 -8.99 2.37 0.74
N LEU A 31 -8.76 3.58 1.23
CA LEU A 31 -7.49 4.26 1.01
C LEU A 31 -6.41 3.62 1.87
N THR A 32 -5.35 3.20 1.21
CA THR A 32 -4.23 2.49 1.82
C THR A 32 -2.92 3.03 1.28
N GLY A 33 -1.99 3.31 2.18
CA GLY A 33 -0.58 3.55 1.83
C GLY A 33 0.26 2.36 2.24
N MET A 34 1.19 1.94 1.40
CA MET A 34 2.16 0.87 1.70
C MET A 34 3.53 1.30 1.21
N PHE A 35 4.53 1.20 2.08
CA PHE A 35 5.90 1.66 1.85
C PHE A 35 6.86 0.53 2.15
N ARG A 36 7.69 0.15 1.18
CA ARG A 36 8.71 -0.89 1.32
C ARG A 36 10.07 -0.26 1.59
N LEU A 37 10.72 -0.68 2.65
CA LEU A 37 12.00 -0.14 3.09
C LEU A 37 13.07 -1.23 2.98
N GLY A 38 14.19 -0.85 2.37
CA GLY A 38 15.33 -1.73 2.18
C GLY A 38 16.33 -1.72 3.34
N ASP A 39 16.02 -1.01 4.42
CA ASP A 39 16.90 -0.77 5.57
C ASP A 39 16.15 -0.62 6.90
N GLY A 40 14.89 -1.08 6.99
CA GLY A 40 14.00 -0.82 8.13
C GLY A 40 14.52 -1.37 9.47
N GLY A 41 15.32 -2.43 9.43
CA GLY A 41 15.96 -3.01 10.62
C GLY A 41 17.15 -2.20 11.17
N THR A 42 17.73 -1.31 10.36
CA THR A 42 18.92 -0.51 10.74
C THR A 42 18.56 0.61 11.73
N PRO A 43 19.53 1.20 12.46
CA PRO A 43 19.27 2.35 13.32
C PRO A 43 18.67 3.56 12.59
N LEU A 44 19.01 3.75 11.31
CA LEU A 44 18.41 4.81 10.49
C LEU A 44 16.96 4.45 10.11
N GLY A 45 16.72 3.21 9.66
CA GLY A 45 15.38 2.71 9.38
C GLY A 45 14.44 2.81 10.59
N ARG A 46 14.91 2.47 11.79
CA ARG A 46 14.17 2.65 13.05
C ARG A 46 13.81 4.10 13.32
N LYS A 47 14.72 5.05 13.07
CA LYS A 47 14.43 6.50 13.17
C LYS A 47 13.36 6.93 12.18
N ARG A 48 13.42 6.45 10.93
CA ARG A 48 12.42 6.75 9.89
C ARG A 48 11.05 6.19 10.26
N ILE A 49 10.96 4.93 10.68
CA ILE A 49 9.71 4.29 11.14
C ILE A 49 9.12 5.04 12.35
N ALA A 50 9.94 5.35 13.36
CA ALA A 50 9.52 6.14 14.52
C ALA A 50 9.06 7.55 14.16
N GLY A 51 9.71 8.17 13.17
CA GLY A 51 9.36 9.49 12.65
C GLY A 51 8.01 9.48 11.94
N ILE A 52 7.79 8.52 11.04
CA ILE A 52 6.55 8.47 10.27
C ILE A 52 5.35 8.07 11.14
N PHE A 53 5.57 7.23 12.15
CA PHE A 53 4.53 6.88 13.10
C PHE A 53 4.04 8.10 13.88
N ASN A 54 4.96 8.96 14.33
CA ASN A 54 4.61 10.22 14.98
C ASN A 54 3.95 11.22 14.00
N TYR A 55 4.38 11.27 12.75
CA TYR A 55 3.75 12.11 11.73
C TYR A 55 2.29 11.68 11.48
N PHE A 56 2.03 10.38 11.32
CA PHE A 56 0.67 9.84 11.21
C PHE A 56 -0.16 10.12 12.48
N HIS A 57 0.43 9.96 13.66
CA HIS A 57 -0.24 10.25 14.93
C HIS A 57 -0.74 11.70 15.01
N LYS A 58 0.03 12.67 14.53
CA LYS A 58 -0.40 14.09 14.55
C LYS A 58 -1.66 14.34 13.72
N GLN A 59 -1.82 13.61 12.61
CA GLN A 59 -2.97 13.77 11.72
C GLN A 59 -4.17 12.91 12.15
N PHE A 60 -3.93 11.66 12.52
CA PHE A 60 -4.99 10.65 12.70
C PHE A 60 -4.95 9.93 14.04
N GLY A 61 -4.05 10.29 14.96
CA GLY A 61 -3.88 9.63 16.24
C GLY A 61 -5.12 9.65 17.13
N GLN A 62 -6.01 10.63 16.94
CA GLN A 62 -7.31 10.71 17.63
C GLN A 62 -8.29 9.59 17.22
N HIS A 63 -8.11 8.98 16.05
CA HIS A 63 -8.97 7.90 15.55
C HIS A 63 -8.48 6.51 15.97
N LEU A 64 -7.21 6.40 16.40
CA LEU A 64 -6.62 5.16 16.87
C LEU A 64 -6.98 4.93 18.34
N LYS A 65 -7.45 3.72 18.67
CA LYS A 65 -7.95 3.39 20.01
C LYS A 65 -7.23 2.22 20.67
N TYR A 66 -6.88 1.20 19.89
CA TYR A 66 -6.25 -0.02 20.39
C TYR A 66 -5.21 -0.53 19.42
N GLY A 67 -4.41 -1.49 19.84
CA GLY A 67 -3.40 -2.12 19.01
C GLY A 67 -2.43 -2.95 19.81
N TYR A 68 -1.40 -3.48 19.16
CA TYR A 68 -0.38 -4.29 19.81
C TYR A 68 1.02 -3.79 19.47
N PHE A 69 1.99 -4.23 20.27
CA PHE A 69 3.41 -4.08 19.97
C PHE A 69 4.10 -5.40 20.26
N THR A 70 4.60 -6.06 19.20
CA THR A 70 5.22 -7.38 19.17
C THR A 70 4.31 -8.57 19.48
N ASP A 71 3.36 -8.46 20.41
CA ASP A 71 2.45 -9.56 20.79
C ASP A 71 0.99 -9.24 20.45
N PRO A 72 0.41 -9.81 19.39
CA PRO A 72 -0.98 -9.59 18.97
C PRO A 72 -2.00 -10.10 19.98
N ASN A 73 -1.63 -11.02 20.90
CA ASN A 73 -2.51 -11.51 21.95
C ASN A 73 -2.65 -10.52 23.12
N ARG A 74 -1.86 -9.43 23.11
CA ARG A 74 -1.84 -8.43 24.15
C ARG A 74 -2.14 -7.04 23.60
N LEU A 75 -3.42 -6.74 23.49
CA LEU A 75 -3.89 -5.42 23.09
C LEU A 75 -3.62 -4.35 24.17
N LEU A 76 -3.25 -3.18 23.69
CA LEU A 76 -2.93 -1.98 24.44
C LEU A 76 -3.88 -0.87 24.03
N LYS A 77 -4.28 -0.04 24.99
CA LYS A 77 -4.97 1.22 24.69
C LYS A 77 -4.02 2.20 24.03
N TYR A 78 -4.48 2.83 22.96
CA TYR A 78 -3.76 3.88 22.27
C TYR A 78 -4.02 5.25 22.89
N GLY A 79 -3.05 6.14 22.72
CA GLY A 79 -3.09 7.53 23.17
C GLY A 79 -1.70 8.15 23.03
N THR A 80 -1.58 9.46 23.27
CA THR A 80 -0.30 10.19 23.12
C THR A 80 0.83 9.58 23.96
N ARG A 81 0.56 9.22 25.22
CA ARG A 81 1.56 8.56 26.08
C ARG A 81 2.01 7.22 25.51
N THR A 82 1.07 6.38 25.05
CA THR A 82 1.40 5.10 24.41
C THR A 82 2.24 5.33 23.16
N MET A 83 1.87 6.30 22.31
CA MET A 83 2.63 6.65 21.12
C MET A 83 4.08 7.04 21.47
N GLU A 84 4.29 7.96 22.43
CA GLU A 84 5.63 8.38 22.85
C GLU A 84 6.47 7.24 23.43
N GLU A 85 5.87 6.38 24.25
CA GLU A 85 6.52 5.20 24.82
C GLU A 85 6.96 4.22 23.72
N LYS A 86 6.08 3.97 22.73
CA LYS A 86 6.36 3.04 21.63
C LYS A 86 7.31 3.60 20.60
N GLN A 87 7.31 4.92 20.39
CA GLN A 87 8.34 5.59 19.61
C GLN A 87 9.74 5.36 20.21
N LYS A 88 9.89 5.53 21.52
CA LYS A 88 11.16 5.23 22.22
C LYS A 88 11.54 3.76 22.10
N GLN A 89 10.56 2.85 22.14
CA GLN A 89 10.79 1.42 21.97
C GLN A 89 11.27 1.07 20.54
N ILE A 90 10.70 1.68 19.50
CA ILE A 90 11.19 1.50 18.12
C ILE A 90 12.66 1.93 18.01
N LEU A 91 13.01 3.08 18.58
CA LEU A 91 14.38 3.63 18.54
C LEU A 91 15.40 2.78 19.31
N SER A 92 14.97 2.00 20.32
CA SER A 92 15.87 1.14 21.10
C SER A 92 16.05 -0.25 20.48
N GLN A 93 15.13 -0.71 19.63
CA GLN A 93 15.17 -2.00 18.94
C GLN A 93 16.06 -1.99 17.68
N ASN A 94 17.32 -1.58 17.83
CA ASN A 94 18.28 -1.58 16.72
C ASN A 94 18.60 -3.01 16.28
N GLY A 95 18.28 -3.35 15.04
CA GLY A 95 18.52 -4.67 14.45
C GLY A 95 17.62 -5.81 14.94
N GLY A 96 16.71 -5.55 15.89
CA GLY A 96 15.75 -6.55 16.41
C GLY A 96 14.49 -6.67 15.55
N TYR A 97 13.63 -7.65 15.85
CA TYR A 97 12.30 -7.77 15.23
C TYR A 97 11.39 -6.61 15.66
N LEU A 98 10.63 -6.06 14.71
CA LEU A 98 9.62 -5.03 14.96
C LEU A 98 8.32 -5.40 14.24
N ASP A 99 7.23 -5.43 15.00
CA ASP A 99 5.89 -5.66 14.50
C ASP A 99 4.93 -4.94 15.43
N PHE A 100 4.14 -4.01 14.90
CA PHE A 100 3.09 -3.35 15.65
C PHE A 100 1.98 -2.89 14.74
N ARG A 101 0.80 -2.74 15.33
CA ARG A 101 -0.41 -2.26 14.67
C ARG A 101 -1.20 -1.41 15.66
N TRP A 102 -1.74 -0.31 15.19
CA TRP A 102 -2.69 0.54 15.91
C TRP A 102 -3.91 0.80 15.05
N SER A 103 -5.10 0.60 15.58
CA SER A 103 -6.36 0.57 14.84
C SER A 103 -7.48 1.34 15.54
N SER A 104 -8.53 1.67 14.80
CA SER A 104 -9.73 2.34 15.32
C SER A 104 -10.62 1.49 16.24
N GLY A 105 -10.47 0.17 16.20
CA GLY A 105 -11.20 -0.82 16.99
C GLY A 105 -10.27 -1.75 17.77
N ASP A 106 -10.84 -2.51 18.71
CA ASP A 106 -10.19 -3.46 19.61
C ASP A 106 -10.31 -4.92 19.16
N ASP A 107 -11.00 -5.23 18.07
CA ASP A 107 -11.04 -6.57 17.49
C ASP A 107 -10.10 -6.65 16.29
N LEU A 108 -9.02 -7.44 16.43
CA LEU A 108 -8.05 -7.68 15.36
C LEU A 108 -8.60 -8.59 14.26
N GLU A 109 -9.69 -9.31 14.51
CA GLU A 109 -10.36 -10.15 13.51
C GLU A 109 -11.21 -9.33 12.54
N LEU A 110 -11.40 -8.03 12.81
CA LEU A 110 -12.19 -7.13 11.97
C LEU A 110 -11.32 -6.14 11.21
N VAL A 111 -11.79 -5.72 10.03
CA VAL A 111 -11.17 -4.64 9.27
C VAL A 111 -11.48 -3.30 9.93
N ASN A 112 -10.48 -2.41 9.93
CA ASN A 112 -10.55 -1.14 10.63
C ASN A 112 -10.52 0.06 9.67
N ASN A 113 -11.27 1.10 10.00
CA ASN A 113 -11.35 2.32 9.19
C ASN A 113 -10.07 3.16 9.24
N TYR A 114 -9.42 3.18 10.41
CA TYR A 114 -8.08 3.75 10.58
C TYR A 114 -7.15 2.68 11.10
N GLU A 115 -6.00 2.53 10.46
CA GLU A 115 -4.93 1.66 10.92
C GLU A 115 -3.57 2.27 10.60
N PHE A 116 -2.58 2.04 11.46
CA PHE A 116 -1.17 2.25 11.15
C PHE A 116 -0.37 1.07 11.68
N SER A 117 0.52 0.54 10.87
CA SER A 117 1.32 -0.63 11.21
C SER A 117 2.71 -0.57 10.58
N ALA A 118 3.63 -1.29 11.19
CA ALA A 118 4.93 -1.54 10.62
C ALA A 118 5.41 -2.94 10.95
N TYR A 119 6.01 -3.59 9.97
CA TYR A 119 6.68 -4.87 10.08
C TYR A 119 8.12 -4.72 9.60
N SER A 120 9.05 -5.28 10.36
CA SER A 120 10.46 -5.26 10.01
C SER A 120 11.18 -6.42 10.69
N SER A 121 11.72 -7.31 9.87
CA SER A 121 12.56 -8.42 10.32
C SER A 121 13.82 -7.94 11.04
N PRO A 122 14.44 -8.79 11.87
CA PRO A 122 15.77 -8.51 12.39
C PRO A 122 16.77 -8.23 11.27
N GLU A 123 17.74 -7.35 11.51
CA GLU A 123 18.70 -6.91 10.48
C GLU A 123 19.52 -8.07 9.90
N TRP A 124 19.83 -9.09 10.70
CA TRP A 124 20.54 -10.29 10.21
C TRP A 124 19.69 -11.09 9.20
N PHE A 125 18.38 -11.14 9.42
CA PHE A 125 17.45 -11.86 8.54
C PHE A 125 17.31 -11.11 7.22
N GLU A 126 17.14 -9.78 7.29
CA GLU A 126 17.09 -8.90 6.12
C GLU A 126 18.37 -9.01 5.26
N LYS A 127 19.55 -9.05 5.88
CA LYS A 127 20.82 -9.24 5.16
C LYS A 127 20.90 -10.57 4.43
N THR A 128 20.32 -11.63 5.01
CA THR A 128 20.43 -13.01 4.53
C THR A 128 19.37 -13.34 3.50
N HIS A 129 18.11 -13.04 3.82
CA HIS A 129 16.94 -13.40 3.02
C HIS A 129 16.48 -12.29 2.10
N LYS A 130 17.01 -11.07 2.26
CA LYS A 130 16.71 -9.90 1.42
C LYS A 130 15.24 -9.50 1.44
N ASP A 131 14.50 -9.88 2.48
CA ASP A 131 13.16 -9.36 2.71
C ASP A 131 13.20 -7.83 2.90
N VAL A 132 12.04 -7.19 2.80
CA VAL A 132 11.88 -5.75 2.97
C VAL A 132 11.02 -5.47 4.19
N SER A 133 11.31 -4.37 4.88
CA SER A 133 10.41 -3.89 5.93
C SER A 133 9.22 -3.19 5.27
N VAL A 134 8.06 -3.23 5.90
CA VAL A 134 6.83 -2.62 5.38
C VAL A 134 6.24 -1.69 6.42
N VAL A 135 5.87 -0.48 6.01
CA VAL A 135 4.97 0.40 6.76
C VAL A 135 3.69 0.53 5.95
N TYR A 136 2.53 0.33 6.57
CA TYR A 136 1.25 0.59 5.91
C TYR A 136 0.25 1.25 6.84
N PHE A 137 -0.74 1.88 6.23
CA PHE A 137 -1.83 2.52 6.95
C PHE A 137 -3.14 2.42 6.16
N TYR A 138 -4.24 2.46 6.88
CA TYR A 138 -5.60 2.57 6.34
C TYR A 138 -6.22 3.89 6.80
N ILE A 139 -6.91 4.55 5.88
CA ILE A 139 -7.79 5.69 6.19
C ILE A 139 -9.12 5.55 5.42
N PRO A 140 -10.22 6.15 5.90
CA PRO A 140 -11.51 6.05 5.23
C PRO A 140 -11.49 6.74 3.86
N LEU A 141 -12.20 6.18 2.87
CA LEU A 141 -12.36 6.85 1.56
C LEU A 141 -12.97 8.25 1.68
N GLN A 142 -13.80 8.47 2.71
CA GLN A 142 -14.45 9.74 2.99
C GLN A 142 -13.46 10.88 3.23
N THR A 143 -12.19 10.61 3.58
CA THR A 143 -11.17 11.65 3.73
C THR A 143 -10.90 12.41 2.42
N LEU A 144 -11.26 11.85 1.26
CA LEU A 144 -11.22 12.55 -0.03
C LEU A 144 -12.29 13.66 -0.16
N LYS A 145 -13.40 13.58 0.60
CA LYS A 145 -14.47 14.60 0.58
C LYS A 145 -14.15 15.79 1.45
N ASP A 146 -13.39 15.56 2.52
CA ASP A 146 -13.21 16.55 3.58
C ASP A 146 -12.30 17.72 3.15
N ASN A 147 -11.59 17.61 2.02
CA ASN A 147 -10.60 18.58 1.49
C ASN A 147 -9.60 19.09 2.54
N ALA A 148 -9.48 18.42 3.68
CA ALA A 148 -8.69 18.82 4.83
C ALA A 148 -7.21 18.39 4.68
N ILE A 149 -6.92 17.53 3.70
CA ILE A 149 -5.61 16.94 3.49
C ILE A 149 -5.17 17.25 2.07
N ASP A 150 -4.03 17.93 1.96
CA ASP A 150 -3.26 17.97 0.73
C ASP A 150 -2.53 16.63 0.59
N PHE A 151 -3.12 15.70 -0.16
CA PHE A 151 -2.54 14.37 -0.35
C PHE A 151 -1.21 14.39 -1.10
N ASP A 152 -0.96 15.40 -1.96
CA ASP A 152 0.30 15.52 -2.68
C ASP A 152 1.43 15.81 -1.68
N GLU A 153 1.24 16.80 -0.80
CA GLU A 153 2.20 17.14 0.25
C GLU A 153 2.32 16.05 1.33
N TRP A 154 1.19 15.46 1.70
CA TRP A 154 1.14 14.45 2.74
C TRP A 154 1.91 13.20 2.33
N ILE A 155 1.68 12.66 1.13
CA ILE A 155 2.43 11.50 0.62
C ILE A 155 3.89 11.85 0.34
N ARG A 156 4.19 13.08 -0.10
CA ARG A 156 5.59 13.54 -0.20
C ARG A 156 6.27 13.49 1.16
N SER A 157 5.63 13.97 2.22
CA SER A 157 6.18 13.89 3.59
C SER A 157 6.44 12.44 4.03
N PHE A 158 5.57 11.50 3.67
CA PHE A 158 5.83 10.08 3.90
C PHE A 158 7.11 9.61 3.19
N CYS A 159 7.25 9.94 1.89
CA CYS A 159 8.41 9.54 1.11
C CYS A 159 9.71 10.20 1.60
N GLU A 160 9.67 11.45 2.04
CA GLU A 160 10.83 12.15 2.61
C GLU A 160 11.27 11.54 3.94
N ILE A 161 10.32 11.18 4.81
CA ILE A 161 10.64 10.58 6.11
C ILE A 161 11.10 9.14 5.94
N LEU A 162 10.44 8.36 5.08
CA LEU A 162 10.68 6.91 4.96
C LEU A 162 11.79 6.55 3.98
N GLN A 163 12.00 7.34 2.93
CA GLN A 163 12.88 7.03 1.80
C GLN A 163 12.67 5.58 1.30
N PRO A 164 11.45 5.25 0.82
CA PRO A 164 11.10 3.89 0.44
C PRO A 164 11.85 3.44 -0.81
N LEU A 165 12.05 2.12 -0.94
CA LEU A 165 12.41 1.50 -2.21
C LEU A 165 11.28 1.74 -3.22
N SER A 166 10.07 1.28 -2.89
CA SER A 166 8.83 1.46 -3.63
C SER A 166 7.63 1.53 -2.70
N GLY A 167 6.51 1.91 -3.27
CA GLY A 167 5.20 1.63 -2.71
C GLY A 167 4.11 2.39 -3.45
N PHE A 168 2.97 2.48 -2.81
CA PHE A 168 1.81 3.16 -3.36
C PHE A 168 0.96 3.82 -2.28
N PHE A 169 0.10 4.73 -2.72
CA PHE A 169 -1.06 5.19 -1.94
C PHE A 169 -2.28 5.27 -2.87
N GLY A 170 -3.41 4.68 -2.47
CA GLY A 170 -4.63 4.66 -3.26
C GLY A 170 -5.60 3.58 -2.81
N LEU A 171 -6.42 3.07 -3.73
CA LEU A 171 -7.41 2.04 -3.39
C LEU A 171 -6.74 0.67 -3.29
N ALA A 172 -6.97 -0.01 -2.17
CA ALA A 172 -6.49 -1.36 -1.92
C ALA A 172 -7.47 -2.12 -1.02
N LEU A 173 -7.28 -3.45 -0.94
CA LEU A 173 -8.00 -4.29 0.01
C LEU A 173 -7.44 -4.13 1.42
N GLN A 174 -8.23 -3.55 2.31
CA GLN A 174 -7.93 -3.42 3.73
C GLN A 174 -8.22 -4.75 4.43
N GLN A 175 -7.27 -5.22 5.24
CA GLN A 175 -7.26 -6.56 5.80
C GLN A 175 -7.35 -6.53 7.33
N CYS A 176 -8.05 -7.50 7.91
CA CYS A 176 -7.93 -7.81 9.35
C CYS A 176 -6.57 -8.46 9.66
N TYR A 177 -6.28 -8.73 10.95
CA TYR A 177 -5.06 -9.44 11.34
C TYR A 177 -5.00 -10.86 10.78
N ALA A 178 -6.12 -11.60 10.84
CA ALA A 178 -6.23 -12.97 10.32
C ALA A 178 -6.46 -13.04 8.79
N ASN A 179 -5.82 -12.14 8.02
CA ASN A 179 -6.01 -11.99 6.57
C ASN A 179 -5.81 -13.29 5.77
N TYR A 180 -4.95 -14.19 6.25
CA TYR A 180 -4.68 -15.49 5.64
C TYR A 180 -5.94 -16.37 5.50
N ARG A 181 -7.02 -16.09 6.23
CA ARG A 181 -8.32 -16.75 6.09
C ARG A 181 -9.08 -16.28 4.83
N TYR A 182 -8.85 -15.04 4.40
CA TYR A 182 -9.66 -14.33 3.40
C TYR A 182 -8.93 -14.08 2.06
N GLN A 183 -7.67 -14.52 1.91
CA GLN A 183 -6.90 -14.34 0.67
C GLN A 183 -7.54 -14.94 -0.60
N HIS A 184 -8.44 -15.92 -0.47
CA HIS A 184 -9.21 -16.42 -1.61
C HIS A 184 -10.26 -15.41 -2.08
N ILE A 185 -10.91 -14.72 -1.14
CA ILE A 185 -11.82 -13.60 -1.42
C ILE A 185 -11.03 -12.44 -2.02
N GLU A 186 -9.84 -12.14 -1.50
CA GLU A 186 -8.98 -11.10 -2.08
C GLU A 186 -8.62 -11.41 -3.54
N PHE A 187 -8.33 -12.68 -3.85
CA PHE A 187 -8.09 -13.11 -5.21
C PHE A 187 -9.33 -12.93 -6.10
N GLU A 188 -10.53 -13.29 -5.63
CA GLU A 188 -11.79 -13.07 -6.36
C GLU A 188 -12.06 -11.58 -6.63
N VAL A 189 -11.83 -10.73 -5.64
CA VAL A 189 -11.98 -9.28 -5.79
C VAL A 189 -10.96 -8.73 -6.79
N ALA A 190 -9.72 -9.22 -6.76
CA ALA A 190 -8.69 -8.82 -7.71
C ALA A 190 -9.09 -9.16 -9.17
N GLN A 191 -9.88 -10.22 -9.41
CA GLN A 191 -10.38 -10.52 -10.75
C GLN A 191 -11.44 -9.52 -11.24
N LYS A 192 -12.08 -8.78 -10.33
CA LYS A 192 -13.16 -7.83 -10.63
C LYS A 192 -12.72 -6.37 -10.63
N PHE A 193 -11.64 -6.04 -9.93
CA PHE A 193 -11.20 -4.66 -9.72
C PHE A 193 -9.69 -4.54 -9.93
N LEU A 194 -9.30 -4.26 -11.17
CA LEU A 194 -7.90 -4.24 -11.60
C LEU A 194 -7.13 -3.00 -11.12
N GLY A 195 -7.85 -1.93 -10.74
CA GLY A 195 -7.25 -0.70 -10.22
C GLY A 195 -6.82 -0.79 -8.75
N LEU A 196 -7.26 -1.82 -8.03
CA LEU A 196 -6.89 -2.03 -6.63
C LEU A 196 -5.43 -2.47 -6.48
N HIS A 197 -4.88 -2.26 -5.28
CA HIS A 197 -3.70 -2.98 -4.82
C HIS A 197 -4.06 -4.16 -3.91
N ILE A 198 -3.22 -5.20 -3.95
CA ILE A 198 -3.28 -6.35 -3.04
C ILE A 198 -2.23 -6.16 -1.94
N ILE A 199 -2.65 -6.12 -0.68
CA ILE A 199 -1.73 -5.91 0.43
C ILE A 199 -0.97 -7.20 0.72
N THR A 200 0.35 -7.09 0.70
CA THR A 200 1.28 -8.17 0.99
C THR A 200 2.26 -7.72 2.07
N GLY A 201 2.90 -8.67 2.75
CA GLY A 201 4.05 -8.32 3.57
C GLY A 201 5.31 -8.22 2.74
N GLY A 202 6.45 -8.08 3.42
CA GLY A 202 7.73 -7.83 2.77
C GLY A 202 8.64 -9.05 2.62
N TRP A 203 8.12 -10.27 2.76
CA TRP A 203 8.92 -11.50 2.81
C TRP A 203 9.61 -11.87 1.49
N ASP A 204 9.10 -11.40 0.35
CA ASP A 204 9.70 -11.68 -0.96
C ASP A 204 10.88 -10.75 -1.25
N LYS A 205 12.05 -11.33 -1.52
CA LYS A 205 13.25 -10.60 -1.89
C LYS A 205 13.10 -9.83 -3.20
N GLU A 206 12.24 -10.29 -4.11
CA GLU A 206 12.05 -9.70 -5.44
C GLU A 206 11.41 -8.30 -5.36
N PHE A 207 10.86 -7.92 -4.20
CA PHE A 207 10.49 -6.52 -3.91
C PHE A 207 11.69 -5.55 -3.92
N ARG A 208 12.92 -6.05 -3.92
CA ARG A 208 14.14 -5.24 -4.13
C ARG A 208 14.52 -5.06 -5.60
N ASP A 209 13.85 -5.78 -6.50
CA ASP A 209 14.19 -5.82 -7.92
C ASP A 209 13.24 -4.97 -8.79
N GLY A 210 12.17 -4.40 -8.21
CA GLY A 210 11.35 -3.40 -8.87
C GLY A 210 10.07 -3.04 -8.14
N ILE A 211 9.22 -2.25 -8.81
CA ILE A 211 7.84 -2.01 -8.37
C ILE A 211 6.96 -3.24 -8.67
N ASP A 212 5.93 -3.48 -7.86
CA ASP A 212 5.01 -4.61 -7.99
C ASP A 212 3.63 -4.22 -8.53
N SER A 213 3.32 -2.93 -8.62
CA SER A 213 2.09 -2.42 -9.21
C SER A 213 2.19 -0.92 -9.46
N VAL A 214 1.18 -0.39 -10.14
CA VAL A 214 0.82 1.04 -10.15
C VAL A 214 -0.49 1.23 -9.38
N ASN A 215 -0.72 2.45 -8.86
CA ASN A 215 -1.96 2.89 -8.21
C ASN A 215 -2.06 4.43 -8.31
N TRP A 216 -3.02 5.04 -7.61
CA TRP A 216 -3.27 6.48 -7.60
C TRP A 216 -2.01 7.31 -7.35
N TYR A 217 -1.23 6.96 -6.32
CA TYR A 217 0.15 7.39 -6.15
C TYR A 217 1.04 6.16 -6.23
N THR A 218 2.06 6.22 -7.07
CA THR A 218 3.12 5.20 -7.16
C THR A 218 4.45 5.89 -6.90
N PHE A 219 5.25 5.36 -5.98
CA PHE A 219 6.54 5.98 -5.63
C PHE A 219 7.67 4.96 -5.64
N PHE A 220 8.85 5.44 -5.99
CA PHE A 220 10.04 4.62 -6.21
C PHE A 220 11.32 5.43 -6.01
N ASN A 221 12.39 4.73 -5.62
CA ASN A 221 13.67 5.35 -5.30
C ASN A 221 14.41 5.90 -6.53
N ARG A 222 15.50 6.64 -6.26
CA ARG A 222 16.36 7.25 -7.27
C ARG A 222 17.05 6.24 -8.18
N ASN A 223 17.40 5.06 -7.66
CA ASN A 223 18.04 4.02 -8.47
C ASN A 223 17.13 3.57 -9.60
N TRP A 224 15.83 3.42 -9.34
CA TRP A 224 14.84 3.11 -10.37
C TRP A 224 14.54 4.32 -11.27
N LEU A 225 14.49 5.54 -10.74
CA LEU A 225 14.40 6.74 -11.59
C LEU A 225 15.52 6.80 -12.64
N ASN A 226 16.76 6.48 -12.27
CA ASN A 226 17.90 6.47 -13.19
C ASN A 226 17.76 5.42 -14.32
N GLN A 227 17.04 4.32 -14.07
CA GLN A 227 16.74 3.31 -15.11
C GLN A 227 15.69 3.80 -16.11
N LEU A 228 14.90 4.80 -15.74
CA LEU A 228 13.95 5.50 -16.61
C LEU A 228 14.59 6.71 -17.33
N GLY A 229 15.91 6.89 -17.18
CA GLY A 229 16.63 8.08 -17.61
C GLY A 229 16.78 9.07 -16.46
N ASP A 230 15.87 10.04 -16.38
CA ASP A 230 15.80 11.04 -15.30
C ASP A 230 14.38 11.60 -15.19
N GLU A 231 14.19 12.62 -14.35
CA GLU A 231 12.90 13.30 -14.20
C GLU A 231 12.40 13.92 -15.52
N ALA A 232 13.28 14.45 -16.36
CA ALA A 232 12.91 15.07 -17.62
C ALA A 232 12.45 14.02 -18.65
N ALA A 233 13.16 12.90 -18.75
CA ALA A 233 12.80 11.77 -19.58
C ALA A 233 11.46 11.15 -19.15
N LEU A 234 11.24 11.00 -17.83
CA LEU A 234 9.98 10.50 -17.28
C LEU A 234 8.81 11.46 -17.58
N LYS A 235 9.00 12.77 -17.37
CA LYS A 235 8.01 13.80 -17.74
C LYS A 235 7.66 13.76 -19.22
N HIS A 236 8.67 13.63 -20.08
CA HIS A 236 8.46 13.53 -21.52
C HIS A 236 7.73 12.25 -21.92
N THR A 237 8.03 11.12 -21.27
CA THR A 237 7.38 9.82 -21.54
C THR A 237 5.91 9.85 -21.15
N LEU A 238 5.58 10.43 -19.98
CA LEU A 238 4.20 10.47 -19.49
C LEU A 238 3.37 11.54 -20.19
N ASN A 239 3.93 12.75 -20.40
CA ASN A 239 3.34 13.88 -21.12
C ASN A 239 1.80 13.94 -21.05
N ASP A 240 1.28 14.04 -19.82
CA ASP A 240 -0.15 14.15 -19.51
C ASP A 240 -0.33 15.12 -18.36
N GLU A 241 -1.11 16.18 -18.54
CA GLU A 241 -1.36 17.16 -17.48
C GLU A 241 -2.14 16.59 -16.30
N ARG A 242 -2.86 15.47 -16.49
CA ARG A 242 -3.59 14.76 -15.44
C ARG A 242 -2.67 13.89 -14.57
N ILE A 243 -1.40 13.72 -14.96
CA ILE A 243 -0.40 12.96 -14.21
C ILE A 243 0.58 13.94 -13.57
N LYS A 244 0.65 13.94 -12.24
CA LYS A 244 1.63 14.76 -11.51
C LYS A 244 2.87 13.92 -11.20
N ILE A 245 4.03 14.54 -11.37
CA ILE A 245 5.34 13.97 -11.05
C ILE A 245 5.93 14.83 -9.93
N LEU A 246 6.06 14.26 -8.74
CA LEU A 246 6.47 14.96 -7.52
C LEU A 246 7.82 14.38 -7.03
N PRO A 247 8.93 15.12 -7.18
CA PRO A 247 10.23 14.67 -6.68
C PRO A 247 10.28 14.69 -5.16
N TYR A 248 11.09 13.80 -4.58
CA TYR A 248 11.50 13.81 -3.18
C TYR A 248 13.00 13.51 -3.05
N GLU A 249 13.59 13.67 -1.86
CA GLU A 249 15.05 13.60 -1.66
C GLU A 249 15.69 12.32 -2.18
N ASP A 250 14.98 11.18 -2.20
CA ASP A 250 15.52 9.89 -2.64
C ASP A 250 14.70 9.22 -3.76
N GLY A 251 13.91 9.97 -4.53
CA GLY A 251 13.16 9.36 -5.63
C GLY A 251 12.08 10.22 -6.26
N MET A 252 11.07 9.53 -6.79
CA MET A 252 9.94 10.13 -7.50
C MET A 252 8.60 9.56 -7.05
N ILE A 253 7.59 10.41 -7.02
CA ILE A 253 6.19 10.04 -6.83
C ILE A 253 5.44 10.38 -8.12
N ILE A 254 4.60 9.47 -8.58
CA ILE A 254 3.72 9.66 -9.73
C ILE A 254 2.28 9.58 -9.24
N LYS A 255 1.51 10.65 -9.42
CA LYS A 255 0.07 10.69 -9.15
C LYS A 255 -0.69 10.55 -10.47
N ALA A 256 -1.47 9.49 -10.61
CA ALA A 256 -2.32 9.24 -11.77
C ALA A 256 -3.74 9.75 -11.52
N GLY A 257 -4.03 10.98 -11.98
CA GLY A 257 -5.35 11.58 -11.88
C GLY A 257 -5.66 12.24 -10.54
N GLU A 258 -6.77 12.97 -10.49
CA GLU A 258 -7.18 13.72 -9.30
C GLU A 258 -7.77 12.83 -8.20
N LEU A 259 -8.33 11.68 -8.55
CA LEU A 259 -8.92 10.71 -7.63
C LEU A 259 -8.46 9.30 -8.00
N PRO A 260 -8.42 8.35 -7.05
CA PRO A 260 -8.11 6.97 -7.36
C PRO A 260 -9.24 6.31 -8.17
N GLU A 261 -8.94 5.21 -8.85
CA GLU A 261 -9.88 4.52 -9.75
C GLU A 261 -9.94 3.02 -9.41
N LEU A 262 -11.14 2.43 -9.46
CA LEU A 262 -11.38 1.03 -9.05
C LEU A 262 -10.86 0.01 -10.08
N GLY A 263 -10.84 0.37 -11.36
CA GLY A 263 -10.61 -0.57 -12.45
C GLY A 263 -11.66 -1.69 -12.48
N TRP A 264 -12.93 -1.35 -12.26
CA TRP A 264 -14.02 -2.31 -12.15
C TRP A 264 -14.38 -2.89 -13.51
N ILE A 265 -14.29 -4.22 -13.67
CA ILE A 265 -14.49 -4.89 -14.96
C ILE A 265 -15.87 -4.69 -15.60
N GLU A 266 -16.88 -4.30 -14.82
CA GLU A 266 -18.24 -4.05 -15.32
C GLU A 266 -18.42 -2.64 -15.91
N GLU A 267 -17.55 -1.69 -15.57
CA GLU A 267 -17.62 -0.31 -16.07
C GLU A 267 -16.36 0.07 -16.85
N ASP A 268 -15.21 0.11 -16.20
CA ASP A 268 -13.91 0.41 -16.81
C ASP A 268 -12.81 -0.42 -16.13
N PRO A 269 -12.39 -1.57 -16.73
CA PRO A 269 -11.32 -2.39 -16.19
C PRO A 269 -9.93 -1.74 -16.28
N TYR A 270 -9.75 -0.75 -17.15
CA TYR A 270 -8.43 -0.25 -17.53
C TYR A 270 -8.35 1.27 -17.42
N PRO A 271 -8.28 1.82 -16.19
CA PRO A 271 -8.18 3.24 -15.98
C PRO A 271 -7.02 3.83 -16.79
N GLU A 272 -7.33 4.76 -17.69
CA GLU A 272 -6.40 5.24 -18.72
C GLU A 272 -5.05 5.67 -18.13
N LEU A 273 -5.09 6.43 -17.04
CA LEU A 273 -3.88 6.97 -16.41
C LEU A 273 -3.06 5.87 -15.72
N TYR A 274 -3.70 4.83 -15.19
CA TYR A 274 -2.98 3.69 -14.59
C TYR A 274 -2.29 2.87 -15.68
N VAL A 275 -2.97 2.66 -16.81
CA VAL A 275 -2.36 2.01 -18.00
C VAL A 275 -1.17 2.83 -18.49
N LYS A 276 -1.30 4.15 -18.65
CA LYS A 276 -0.21 5.04 -19.08
C LYS A 276 0.99 4.99 -18.13
N VAL A 277 0.76 5.06 -16.81
CA VAL A 277 1.83 4.95 -15.81
C VAL A 277 2.45 3.55 -15.82
N ASN A 278 1.67 2.48 -15.94
CA ASN A 278 2.21 1.12 -16.06
C ASN A 278 3.16 0.97 -17.25
N HIS A 279 2.80 1.49 -18.42
CA HIS A 279 3.67 1.45 -19.59
C HIS A 279 4.97 2.24 -19.37
N ALA A 280 4.90 3.42 -18.77
CA ALA A 280 6.08 4.24 -18.48
C ALA A 280 7.00 3.59 -17.44
N LEU A 281 6.44 2.91 -16.43
CA LEU A 281 7.20 2.28 -15.34
C LEU A 281 7.59 0.83 -15.60
N LYS A 282 7.14 0.23 -16.71
CA LYS A 282 7.47 -1.14 -17.08
C LYS A 282 8.97 -1.47 -17.02
N PRO A 283 9.93 -0.59 -17.37
CA PRO A 283 11.36 -0.89 -17.27
C PRO A 283 11.86 -1.14 -15.84
N ILE A 284 11.16 -0.63 -14.81
CA ILE A 284 11.51 -0.77 -13.39
C ILE A 284 10.56 -1.68 -12.62
N ARG A 285 9.64 -2.36 -13.31
CA ARG A 285 8.77 -3.37 -12.70
C ARG A 285 9.59 -4.58 -12.30
N ALA A 286 9.32 -5.12 -11.12
CA ALA A 286 9.95 -6.35 -10.67
C ALA A 286 9.73 -7.46 -11.71
N PRO A 287 10.79 -8.19 -12.12
CA PRO A 287 10.68 -9.21 -13.17
C PRO A 287 9.81 -10.39 -12.73
N LYS A 288 9.78 -10.65 -11.43
CA LYS A 288 8.93 -11.63 -10.76
C LYS A 288 8.54 -11.04 -9.40
N ILE A 289 7.36 -11.42 -8.93
CA ILE A 289 7.02 -11.49 -7.50
C ILE A 289 6.47 -12.92 -7.32
N GLU A 290 6.83 -13.59 -6.24
CA GLU A 290 6.25 -14.88 -5.86
C GLU A 290 4.75 -14.73 -5.57
N SER A 291 4.10 -15.79 -5.10
CA SER A 291 2.68 -15.72 -4.74
C SER A 291 2.36 -14.52 -3.82
N LEU A 292 1.41 -13.66 -4.25
CA LEU A 292 0.88 -12.56 -3.42
C LEU A 292 0.02 -13.09 -2.25
N GLY A 293 -0.34 -14.37 -2.27
CA GLY A 293 -1.07 -15.06 -1.21
C GLY A 293 -0.24 -16.19 -0.58
N TYR A 294 -0.63 -16.60 0.62
CA TYR A 294 -0.11 -17.83 1.22
C TYR A 294 -0.63 -19.07 0.51
N GLY A 295 0.02 -20.21 0.77
CA GLY A 295 -0.48 -21.51 0.33
C GLY A 295 -1.93 -21.76 0.79
N SER A 296 -2.69 -22.43 -0.06
CA SER A 296 -4.08 -22.81 0.22
C SER A 296 -4.17 -23.68 1.47
N ILE A 297 -5.16 -23.42 2.32
CA ILE A 297 -5.38 -24.15 3.58
C ILE A 297 -6.40 -25.28 3.38
N ALA A 298 -7.45 -25.05 2.59
CA ALA A 298 -8.58 -25.96 2.39
C ALA A 298 -8.87 -26.27 0.90
N GLY A 299 -7.93 -25.98 -0.01
CA GLY A 299 -8.07 -26.21 -1.45
C GLY A 299 -8.70 -25.04 -2.20
N GLU A 300 -8.98 -23.92 -1.53
CA GLU A 300 -9.42 -22.68 -2.14
C GLU A 300 -8.34 -22.09 -3.06
N ILE A 301 -8.80 -21.42 -4.12
CA ILE A 301 -7.93 -20.73 -5.07
C ILE A 301 -7.48 -19.41 -4.45
N ARG A 302 -6.17 -19.21 -4.42
CA ARG A 302 -5.50 -17.98 -4.02
C ARG A 302 -4.56 -17.55 -5.14
N PHE A 303 -3.96 -16.38 -4.98
CA PHE A 303 -2.77 -16.06 -5.75
C PHE A 303 -1.74 -17.21 -5.64
N ASN A 304 -1.10 -17.50 -6.76
CA ASN A 304 0.08 -18.33 -6.93
C ASN A 304 1.03 -17.62 -7.92
N ASP A 305 2.22 -18.14 -8.14
CA ASP A 305 3.23 -17.55 -9.03
C ASP A 305 2.69 -17.17 -10.41
N ARG A 306 1.85 -18.00 -11.03
CA ARG A 306 1.28 -17.72 -12.36
C ARG A 306 0.31 -16.53 -12.29
N THR A 307 -0.63 -16.56 -11.36
CA THR A 307 -1.62 -15.48 -11.24
C THR A 307 -1.02 -14.18 -10.70
N THR A 308 0.07 -14.25 -9.92
CA THR A 308 0.85 -13.06 -9.56
C THR A 308 1.50 -12.45 -10.81
N ALA A 309 2.09 -13.26 -11.69
CA ALA A 309 2.67 -12.76 -12.94
C ALA A 309 1.62 -12.11 -13.86
N GLU A 310 0.41 -12.68 -13.92
CA GLU A 310 -0.74 -12.09 -14.61
C GLU A 310 -1.14 -10.75 -13.96
N TRP A 311 -1.17 -10.68 -12.62
CA TRP A 311 -1.47 -9.45 -11.89
C TRP A 311 -0.44 -8.33 -12.13
N LEU A 312 0.85 -8.67 -12.13
CA LEU A 312 1.95 -7.74 -12.42
C LEU A 312 1.85 -7.13 -13.81
N THR A 313 1.29 -7.88 -14.76
CA THR A 313 1.22 -7.52 -16.19
C THR A 313 -0.19 -7.15 -16.65
N ARG A 314 -1.16 -7.02 -15.73
CA ARG A 314 -2.59 -6.86 -16.04
C ARG A 314 -2.93 -5.67 -16.93
N PHE A 315 -2.07 -4.65 -16.96
CA PHE A 315 -2.24 -3.45 -17.79
C PHE A 315 -1.40 -3.45 -19.08
N ASP A 316 -0.54 -4.45 -19.32
CA ASP A 316 0.43 -4.41 -20.43
C ASP A 316 -0.21 -4.47 -21.81
N ASN A 317 -1.36 -5.13 -21.93
CA ASN A 317 -2.08 -5.33 -23.19
C ASN A 317 -3.29 -4.40 -23.33
N ALA A 318 -3.55 -3.54 -22.33
CA ALA A 318 -4.59 -2.54 -22.44
C ALA A 318 -4.20 -1.51 -23.51
N THR A 319 -5.15 -1.17 -24.38
CA THR A 319 -4.88 -0.23 -25.48
C THR A 319 -4.87 1.19 -24.92
N LEU A 320 -3.76 1.92 -25.11
CA LEU A 320 -3.72 3.35 -24.81
C LEU A 320 -4.65 4.09 -25.79
N PRO A 321 -5.52 5.00 -25.32
CA PRO A 321 -6.31 5.82 -26.22
C PRO A 321 -5.40 6.62 -27.14
N SER A 322 -5.77 6.69 -28.41
CA SER A 322 -5.04 7.44 -29.43
C SER A 322 -4.89 8.89 -28.99
N ILE A 323 -3.65 9.40 -29.00
CA ILE A 323 -3.38 10.82 -28.77
C ILE A 323 -4.11 11.60 -29.88
N VAL A 324 -5.16 12.33 -29.54
CA VAL A 324 -5.75 13.29 -30.48
C VAL A 324 -4.77 14.44 -30.57
N SER A 325 -4.04 14.47 -31.70
CA SER A 325 -3.03 15.46 -32.06
C SER A 325 -3.59 16.87 -32.16
#